data_AF-A0A7K1VBL6-F1
#
_entry.id   AF-A0A7K1VBL6-F1
#
_cell.length_a   1.000
_cell.length_b   1.000
_cell.length_c   1.000
_cell.angle_alpha   90.00
_cell.angle_beta   90.00
_cell.angle_gamma   90.00
#
_symmetry.space_group_name_H-M   'P 1'
#
loop_
_entity.id
_entity.type
_entity.pdbx_description
1 polymer ?
#
loop_
_entity_poly.entity_id
_entity_poly.type
_entity_poly.pdbx_seq_one_letter_code
_entity_poly.pdbx_strand_id
1 'polypeptide(L)'
;DLILAETVYVLQSVYQVPRPQVAALARVLVSSRNIVTGDPGLLIRAIDVYEHYRLSFADAYLVALSEAAPGSGIASFDKGIGKVETVIRIEP
;
A
#
# COMPACT_ATOMS: atom_id res chain seq x y z
N ASP A 1 -6.72 3.02 7.63
CA ASP A 1 -5.87 3.09 6.41
C ASP A 1 -5.05 4.37 6.38
N LEU A 2 -5.69 5.54 6.45
CA LEU A 2 -5.02 6.85 6.48
C LEU A 2 -3.89 6.93 7.53
N ILE A 3 -4.15 6.55 8.79
CA ILE A 3 -3.13 6.61 9.85
C ILE A 3 -1.92 5.70 9.56
N LEU A 4 -2.16 4.54 8.94
CA LEU A 4 -1.06 3.66 8.53
C LEU A 4 -0.27 4.28 7.38
N ALA A 5 -0.94 4.91 6.42
CA ALA A 5 -0.28 5.63 5.31
C ALA A 5 0.62 6.76 5.83
N GLU A 6 0.12 7.59 6.76
CA GLU A 6 0.91 8.64 7.42
C GLU A 6 2.10 8.06 8.19
N THR A 7 1.89 6.97 8.93
CA THR A 7 2.96 6.29 9.67
C THR A 7 4.06 5.80 8.72
N VAL A 8 3.68 5.14 7.62
CA VAL A 8 4.62 4.67 6.59
C VAL A 8 5.36 5.85 5.95
N TYR A 9 4.65 6.92 5.60
CA TYR A 9 5.24 8.14 5.04
C TYR A 9 6.27 8.76 5.99
N VAL A 10 5.94 8.93 7.27
CA VAL A 10 6.84 9.52 8.26
C VAL A 10 8.07 8.62 8.49
N LEU A 11 7.88 7.31 8.65
CA LEU A 11 9.00 6.38 8.82
C LEU A 11 9.95 6.39 7.62
N GLN A 12 9.41 6.40 6.40
CA GLN A 12 10.23 6.37 5.19
C GLN A 12 10.87 7.74 4.87
N SER A 13 10.12 8.84 4.98
CA SER A 13 10.54 10.16 4.50
C SER A 13 11.21 11.02 5.57
N VAL A 14 10.79 10.92 6.83
CA VAL A 14 11.36 11.72 7.93
C VAL A 14 12.47 10.94 8.62
N TYR A 15 12.18 9.70 9.01
CA TYR A 15 13.14 8.86 9.72
C TYR A 15 14.06 8.03 8.81
N GLN A 16 13.84 8.06 7.49
CA GLN A 16 14.67 7.36 6.50
C GLN A 16 14.82 5.86 6.77
N VAL A 17 13.80 5.25 7.37
CA VAL A 17 13.78 3.81 7.68
C VAL A 17 13.72 3.02 6.36
N PRO A 18 14.54 1.97 6.18
CA PRO A 18 14.51 1.16 4.97
C PRO A 18 13.13 0.56 4.70
N ARG A 19 12.70 0.60 3.43
CA ARG A 19 11.37 0.10 3.01
C ARG A 19 11.00 -1.30 3.51
N PRO A 20 11.87 -2.33 3.44
CA PRO A 20 11.55 -3.65 4.00
C PRO A 20 11.28 -3.62 5.51
N GLN A 21 12.00 -2.76 6.25
CA GLN A 21 11.77 -2.58 7.68
C GLN A 21 10.46 -1.82 7.95
N VAL A 22 10.12 -0.81 7.15
CA VAL A 22 8.81 -0.13 7.23
C VAL A 22 7.67 -1.11 6.96
N ALA A 23 7.80 -1.97 5.94
CA ALA A 23 6.82 -3.01 5.63
C ALA A 23 6.66 -4.00 6.79
N ALA A 24 7.75 -4.50 7.35
CA ALA A 24 7.71 -5.40 8.51
C ALA A 24 7.01 -4.76 9.72
N LEU A 25 7.35 -3.51 10.05
CA LEU A 25 6.70 -2.77 11.15
C LEU A 25 5.20 -2.54 10.88
N ALA A 26 4.84 -2.19 9.64
CA ALA A 26 3.45 -2.02 9.24
C ALA A 26 2.64 -3.32 9.40
N ARG A 27 3.20 -4.49 9.02
CA ARG A 27 2.55 -5.79 9.23
C ARG A 27 2.33 -6.09 10.71
N VAL A 28 3.31 -5.76 11.56
CA VAL A 28 3.19 -5.92 13.02
C VAL A 28 2.08 -5.05 13.57
N LEU A 29 1.98 -3.79 13.12
CA LEU A 29 0.91 -2.88 13.54
C LEU A 29 -0.47 -3.41 13.13
N VAL A 30 -0.64 -3.79 11.86
CA VAL A 30 -1.91 -4.32 11.34
C VAL A 30 -2.32 -5.64 12.02
N SER A 31 -1.35 -6.47 12.40
CA SER A 31 -1.60 -7.78 13.04
C SER A 31 -1.70 -7.71 14.57
N SER A 32 -1.53 -6.53 15.16
CA SER A 32 -1.53 -6.35 16.62
C SER A 32 -2.95 -6.45 17.18
N ARG A 33 -3.13 -7.25 18.24
CA ARG A 33 -4.45 -7.44 18.89
C ARG A 33 -5.06 -6.15 19.44
N ASN A 34 -4.23 -5.15 19.71
CA ASN A 34 -4.67 -3.87 20.29
C ASN A 34 -4.91 -2.79 19.23
N ILE A 35 -4.76 -3.11 17.94
CA ILE A 35 -4.99 -2.18 16.83
C ILE A 35 -6.17 -2.70 16.02
N VAL A 36 -7.17 -1.83 15.83
CA VAL A 36 -8.37 -2.13 15.04
C VAL A 36 -8.24 -1.43 13.69
N THR A 37 -8.39 -2.20 12.61
CA THR A 37 -8.42 -1.68 11.23
C THR A 37 -9.72 -2.12 10.55
N GLY A 38 -10.14 -1.38 9.51
CA GLY A 38 -11.39 -1.68 8.79
C GLY A 38 -11.30 -2.99 8.01
N ASP A 39 -10.23 -3.16 7.23
CA ASP A 39 -9.93 -4.39 6.51
C ASP A 39 -8.43 -4.73 6.65
N PRO A 40 -8.05 -5.59 7.60
CA PRO A 40 -6.67 -6.02 7.77
C PRO A 40 -6.11 -6.73 6.52
N GLY A 41 -6.94 -7.48 5.78
CA GLY A 41 -6.51 -8.22 4.60
C GLY A 41 -6.09 -7.30 3.46
N LEU A 42 -6.91 -6.28 3.20
CA LEU A 42 -6.60 -5.21 2.25
C LEU A 42 -5.30 -4.48 2.61
N LEU A 43 -5.09 -4.18 3.90
CA LEU A 43 -3.87 -3.50 4.36
C LEU A 43 -2.63 -4.37 4.25
N ILE A 44 -2.72 -5.67 4.57
CA ILE A 44 -1.60 -6.60 4.36
C ILE A 44 -1.25 -6.67 2.87
N ARG A 45 -2.25 -6.72 1.99
CA ARG A 45 -2.02 -6.71 0.53
C ARG A 45 -1.37 -5.39 0.07
N ALA A 46 -1.83 -4.25 0.57
CA ALA A 46 -1.21 -2.96 0.28
C ALA A 46 0.26 -2.91 0.74
N ILE A 47 0.59 -3.51 1.89
CA ILE A 47 1.98 -3.61 2.38
C ILE A 47 2.83 -4.47 1.45
N ASP A 48 2.31 -5.62 0.97
CA ASP A 48 3.02 -6.45 -0.03
C ASP A 48 3.35 -5.65 -1.29
N VAL A 49 2.37 -4.93 -1.83
CA VAL A 49 2.54 -4.15 -3.06
C VAL A 49 3.55 -3.02 -2.84
N TYR A 50 3.44 -2.30 -1.71
CA TYR A 50 4.36 -1.24 -1.32
C TYR A 50 5.81 -1.74 -1.26
N GLU A 51 6.02 -2.90 -0.63
CA GLU A 51 7.34 -3.50 -0.41
C GLU A 51 7.99 -3.94 -1.74
N HIS A 52 7.23 -4.67 -2.58
CA HIS A 52 7.79 -5.34 -3.75
C HIS A 52 7.81 -4.47 -5.02
N TYR A 53 6.82 -3.60 -5.24
CA TYR A 53 6.71 -2.78 -6.45
C TYR A 53 7.28 -1.37 -6.28
N ARG A 54 7.79 -1.08 -5.08
CA ARG A 54 8.43 0.18 -4.71
C ARG A 54 7.53 1.41 -4.86
N LEU A 55 6.22 1.24 -4.78
CA LEU A 55 5.21 2.30 -4.85
C LEU A 55 5.15 3.12 -3.54
N SER A 56 4.46 4.26 -3.57
CA SER A 56 3.99 4.89 -2.33
C SER A 56 2.97 3.96 -1.64
N PHE A 57 2.77 4.11 -0.33
CA PHE A 57 1.74 3.31 0.34
C PHE A 57 0.33 3.62 -0.17
N ALA A 58 0.07 4.88 -0.55
CA ALA A 58 -1.22 5.29 -1.10
C ALA A 58 -1.49 4.60 -2.45
N ASP A 59 -0.51 4.57 -3.35
CA ASP A 59 -0.66 3.88 -4.65
C ASP A 59 -0.80 2.36 -4.46
N ALA A 60 -0.02 1.79 -3.53
CA ALA A 60 -0.12 0.37 -3.19
C ALA A 60 -1.50 0.01 -2.60
N TYR A 61 -2.11 0.92 -1.84
CA TYR A 61 -3.47 0.77 -1.34
C TYR A 61 -4.51 0.81 -2.46
N LEU A 62 -4.36 1.71 -3.45
CA LEU A 62 -5.23 1.72 -4.63
C LEU A 62 -5.10 0.44 -5.47
N VAL A 63 -3.89 -0.10 -5.59
CA VAL A 63 -3.66 -1.42 -6.21
C VAL A 63 -4.43 -2.51 -5.47
N ALA A 64 -4.29 -2.59 -4.14
CA ALA A 64 -4.99 -3.60 -3.35
C ALA A 64 -6.52 -3.47 -3.46
N LEU A 65 -7.05 -2.24 -3.49
CA LEU A 65 -8.47 -1.99 -3.72
C LEU A 65 -8.94 -2.48 -5.09
N SER A 66 -8.15 -2.19 -6.13
CA SER A 66 -8.46 -2.60 -7.50
C SER A 66 -8.46 -4.12 -7.64
N GLU A 67 -7.49 -4.81 -7.03
CA GLU A 67 -7.44 -6.28 -6.98
C GLU A 67 -8.65 -6.89 -6.25
N ALA A 68 -9.16 -6.22 -5.21
CA ALA A 68 -10.34 -6.65 -4.46
C ALA A 68 -11.67 -6.38 -5.20
N ALA A 69 -11.66 -5.55 -6.25
CA ALA A 69 -12.83 -5.16 -7.02
C ALA A 69 -12.67 -5.53 -8.51
N PRO A 70 -13.04 -6.76 -8.92
CA PRO A 70 -12.88 -7.23 -10.30
C PRO A 70 -13.50 -6.28 -11.32
N GLY A 71 -12.77 -5.99 -12.39
CA GLY A 71 -13.20 -5.07 -13.45
C GLY A 71 -13.00 -3.59 -13.13
N SER A 72 -12.46 -3.25 -11.96
CA SER A 72 -12.02 -1.88 -11.66
C SER A 72 -10.63 -1.59 -12.25
N GLY A 73 -10.37 -0.31 -12.49
CA GLY A 73 -9.10 0.21 -12.98
C GLY A 73 -8.70 1.45 -12.19
N ILE A 74 -7.40 1.77 -12.20
CA ILE A 74 -6.85 2.90 -11.45
C ILE A 74 -6.54 4.03 -12.43
N ALA A 75 -7.32 5.10 -12.40
CA ALA A 75 -7.01 6.33 -13.12
C ALA A 75 -5.88 7.08 -12.39
N SER A 76 -4.70 7.18 -13.01
CA SER A 76 -3.54 7.79 -12.35
C SER A 76 -2.50 8.31 -13.34
N PHE A 77 -1.92 9.47 -13.02
CA PHE A 77 -0.73 10.00 -13.71
C PHE A 77 0.57 9.27 -13.31
N ASP A 78 0.58 8.56 -12.18
CA ASP A 78 1.76 7.80 -11.76
C ASP A 78 1.89 6.52 -12.60
N LYS A 79 2.85 6.55 -13.53
CA LYS A 79 3.22 5.40 -14.37
C LYS A 79 3.79 4.23 -13.55
N GLY A 80 4.24 4.48 -12.32
CA GLY A 80 4.74 3.46 -11.40
C GLY A 80 3.74 2.34 -11.13
N ILE A 81 2.44 2.66 -11.07
CA ILE A 81 1.36 1.68 -10.87
C ILE A 81 1.36 0.60 -11.96
N GLY A 82 1.76 0.95 -13.19
CA GLY A 82 1.84 -0.01 -14.31
C GLY A 82 2.86 -1.14 -14.12
N LYS A 83 3.69 -1.10 -13.08
CA LYS A 83 4.57 -2.23 -12.70
C LYS A 83 3.80 -3.40 -12.09
N VAL A 84 2.58 -3.17 -11.61
CA VAL A 84 1.74 -4.21 -11.02
C VAL A 84 0.84 -4.79 -12.11
N GLU A 85 1.17 -5.98 -12.60
CA GLU A 85 0.49 -6.61 -13.74
C GLU A 85 -0.93 -7.11 -13.41
N THR A 86 -1.30 -7.20 -12.13
CA THR A 86 -2.62 -7.67 -11.66
C THR A 86 -3.71 -6.60 -11.78
N VAL A 87 -3.37 -5.35 -12.12
CA VAL A 87 -4.31 -4.23 -12.22
C VAL A 87 -4.12 -3.44 -13.52
N ILE A 88 -5.16 -2.74 -13.93
CA ILE A 88 -5.13 -1.88 -15.12
C ILE A 88 -4.97 -0.42 -14.67
N ARG A 89 -3.87 0.22 -15.08
CA ARG A 89 -3.70 1.68 -14.96
C ARG A 89 -4.32 2.37 -16.18
N ILE A 90 -5.22 3.31 -15.94
CA ILE A 90 -5.83 4.17 -16.96
C ILE A 90 -5.15 5.54 -16.87
N GLU A 91 -4.63 6.04 -17.98
CA GLU A 91 -4.08 7.41 -18.05
C GLU A 91 -5.25 8.40 -18.18
N PRO A 92 -5.38 9.40 -17.29
CA PRO A 92 -6.44 10.41 -17.35
C PRO A 92 -6.31 11.37 -18.54
#